data_AF-A0A091FB99-F1
#
_entry.id   AF-A0A091FB99-F1
#
_cell.length_a   1.000
_cell.length_b   1.000
_cell.length_c   1.000
_cell.angle_alpha   90.00
_cell.angle_beta   90.00
_cell.angle_gamma   90.00
#
_symmetry.space_group_name_H-M   'P 1'
#
loop_
_entity.id
_entity.type
_entity.pdbx_description
1 polymer ?
#
loop_
_entity_poly.entity_id
_entity_poly.type
_entity_poly.pdbx_seq_one_letter_code
_entity_poly.pdbx_strand_id
1 'polypeptide(L)'
;MTKNNLSQKLYSSFREVIIILAIALFIAIVSNSIRSDNTPLFGFSSAALIKEQQAKIPSITLSEAYDLYLKKKVIFIDARDPYSFEEGHIVDAINIYPDDVSLHTQNLKVKANQGFIFVTYCDGPQCPLSKETAHALILRGIATVKVLVNGWGLWLNAGYPVSKGKK
;
A
#
# COMPACT_ATOMS: atom_id res chain seq x y z
N MET A 1 -52.70 -20.87 42.68
CA MET A 1 -51.34 -20.37 42.98
C MET A 1 -50.34 -20.99 42.00
N THR A 2 -50.07 -20.39 40.85
CA THR A 2 -49.12 -20.96 39.85
C THR A 2 -48.52 -19.93 38.87
N LYS A 3 -48.74 -18.63 39.05
CA LYS A 3 -48.23 -17.59 38.13
C LYS A 3 -46.79 -17.12 38.41
N ASN A 4 -46.15 -17.58 39.49
CA ASN A 4 -44.85 -17.06 39.93
C ASN A 4 -43.62 -17.86 39.44
N ASN A 5 -43.81 -19.08 38.93
CA ASN A 5 -42.69 -19.99 38.59
C ASN A 5 -42.18 -19.78 37.15
N LEU A 6 -43.08 -19.46 36.20
CA LEU A 6 -42.72 -19.25 34.79
C LEU A 6 -41.92 -17.96 34.58
N SER A 7 -42.34 -16.86 35.22
CA SER A 7 -41.64 -15.56 35.15
C SER A 7 -40.24 -15.63 35.75
N GLN A 8 -40.08 -16.34 36.89
CA GLN A 8 -38.78 -16.54 37.52
C GLN A 8 -37.83 -17.39 36.67
N LYS A 9 -38.32 -18.48 36.06
CA LYS A 9 -37.52 -19.30 35.13
C LYS A 9 -37.12 -18.53 33.87
N LEU A 10 -38.03 -17.73 33.32
CA LEU A 10 -37.72 -16.86 32.19
C LEU A 10 -36.61 -15.86 32.56
N TYR A 11 -36.71 -15.21 33.72
CA TYR A 11 -35.70 -14.26 34.19
C TYR A 11 -34.32 -14.90 34.40
N SER A 12 -34.25 -16.11 34.98
CA SER A 12 -32.97 -16.82 35.14
C SER A 12 -32.35 -17.18 33.80
N SER A 13 -33.14 -17.66 32.83
CA SER A 13 -32.64 -17.99 31.50
C SER A 13 -32.20 -16.75 30.72
N PHE A 14 -32.92 -15.63 30.82
CA PHE A 14 -32.47 -14.36 30.22
C PHE A 14 -31.14 -13.90 30.82
N ARG A 15 -30.96 -14.02 32.14
CA ARG A 15 -29.71 -13.67 32.81
C ARG A 15 -28.54 -14.55 32.33
N GLU A 16 -28.76 -15.85 32.20
CA GLU A 16 -27.76 -16.80 31.69
C GLU A 16 -27.34 -16.47 30.25
N VAL A 17 -28.29 -16.15 29.37
CA VAL A 17 -28.01 -15.73 27.99
C VAL A 17 -27.16 -14.47 27.95
N ILE A 18 -27.48 -13.46 28.76
CA ILE A 18 -26.70 -12.21 28.84
C ILE A 18 -25.26 -12.50 29.29
N ILE A 19 -25.08 -13.38 30.28
CA ILE A 19 -23.75 -13.77 30.78
C ILE A 19 -22.95 -14.48 29.68
N ILE A 20 -23.57 -15.42 28.96
CA ILE A 20 -22.90 -16.14 27.86
C ILE A 20 -22.46 -15.17 26.77
N LEU A 21 -23.34 -14.24 26.37
CA LEU A 21 -23.02 -13.22 25.36
C LEU A 21 -21.89 -12.29 25.81
N ALA A 22 -21.88 -11.89 27.08
CA ALA A 22 -20.81 -11.05 27.64
C ALA A 22 -19.45 -11.77 27.65
N ILE A 23 -19.43 -13.05 28.03
CA ILE A 23 -18.22 -13.87 28.03
C ILE A 23 -17.70 -14.07 26.60
N ALA A 24 -18.58 -14.38 25.65
CA ALA A 24 -18.21 -14.55 24.25
C ALA A 24 -17.61 -13.26 23.66
N LEU A 25 -18.22 -12.10 23.94
CA LEU A 25 -17.71 -10.80 23.52
C LEU A 25 -16.34 -10.50 24.14
N PHE A 26 -16.16 -10.79 25.42
CA PHE A 26 -14.89 -10.58 26.11
C PHE A 26 -13.77 -11.44 25.51
N ILE A 27 -14.02 -12.73 25.28
CA ILE A 27 -13.06 -13.65 24.66
C ILE A 27 -12.68 -13.15 23.26
N ALA A 28 -13.65 -12.69 22.47
CA ALA A 28 -13.40 -12.16 21.14
C ALA A 28 -12.48 -10.92 21.17
N ILE A 29 -12.75 -9.98 22.08
CA ILE A 29 -11.94 -8.75 22.25
C ILE A 29 -10.51 -9.08 22.68
N VAL A 30 -10.34 -9.97 23.65
CA VAL A 30 -9.02 -10.37 24.15
C VAL A 30 -8.24 -11.13 23.09
N SER A 31 -8.88 -12.09 22.42
CA SER A 31 -8.25 -12.84 21.32
C SER A 31 -7.82 -11.92 20.17
N ASN A 32 -8.64 -10.91 19.88
CA ASN A 32 -8.34 -9.87 18.89
C ASN A 32 -7.35 -8.79 19.37
N SER A 33 -6.95 -8.78 20.64
CA SER A 33 -5.91 -7.86 21.16
C SER A 33 -4.53 -8.51 21.24
N ILE A 34 -4.48 -9.84 21.30
CA ILE A 34 -3.24 -10.63 21.41
C ILE A 34 -2.64 -10.98 20.02
N ARG A 35 -3.42 -10.88 18.94
CA ARG A 35 -2.93 -11.13 17.59
C ARG A 35 -1.87 -10.08 17.18
N SER A 36 -0.92 -10.48 16.34
CA SER A 36 0.03 -9.51 15.78
C SER A 36 -0.63 -8.64 14.69
N ASP A 37 -1.78 -9.07 14.18
CA ASP A 37 -2.61 -8.48 13.13
C ASP A 37 -4.02 -8.19 13.67
N ASN A 38 -4.08 -7.49 14.80
CA ASN A 38 -5.33 -7.12 15.48
C ASN A 38 -6.25 -6.31 14.57
N THR A 39 -7.54 -6.67 14.53
CA THR A 39 -8.55 -5.87 13.82
C THR A 39 -9.08 -4.75 14.74
N PRO A 40 -9.12 -3.49 14.30
CA PRO A 40 -9.64 -2.42 15.14
C PRO A 40 -11.13 -2.63 15.45
N LEU A 41 -11.50 -2.77 16.74
CA LEU A 41 -12.88 -3.04 17.17
C LEU A 41 -13.85 -1.89 16.87
N PHE A 42 -13.31 -0.69 16.74
CA PHE A 42 -14.02 0.53 16.38
C PHE A 42 -13.10 1.33 15.46
N GLY A 43 -13.67 2.03 14.47
CA GLY A 43 -12.86 2.81 13.52
C GLY A 43 -12.57 2.14 12.18
N PHE A 44 -13.34 1.11 11.78
CA PHE A 44 -13.54 0.78 10.36
C PHE A 44 -14.31 1.90 9.66
N SER A 45 -13.71 3.08 9.63
CA SER A 45 -14.24 4.20 8.86
C SER A 45 -13.82 3.96 7.43
N SER A 46 -14.80 3.82 6.53
CA SER A 46 -14.53 3.92 5.09
C SER A 46 -13.72 5.17 4.78
N ALA A 47 -13.91 6.26 5.54
CA ALA A 47 -13.11 7.47 5.41
C ALA A 47 -11.66 7.32 5.91
N ALA A 48 -11.35 6.46 6.88
CA ALA A 48 -9.96 6.18 7.30
C ALA A 48 -9.24 5.30 6.26
N LEU A 49 -9.91 4.29 5.71
CA LEU A 49 -9.41 3.50 4.58
C LEU A 49 -9.21 4.38 3.33
N ILE A 50 -10.19 5.24 3.04
CA ILE A 50 -10.11 6.23 1.96
C ILE A 50 -8.99 7.24 2.25
N LYS A 51 -8.78 7.66 3.49
CA LYS A 51 -7.73 8.63 3.87
C LYS A 51 -6.33 8.02 3.81
N GLU A 52 -6.18 6.72 4.10
CA GLU A 52 -4.96 5.96 3.88
C GLU A 52 -4.69 5.81 2.37
N GLN A 53 -5.72 5.48 1.59
CA GLN A 53 -5.68 5.43 0.13
C GLN A 53 -5.52 6.83 -0.54
N GLN A 54 -5.87 7.90 0.18
CA GLN A 54 -5.74 9.30 -0.21
C GLN A 54 -4.54 9.98 0.46
N ALA A 55 -3.66 9.25 1.17
CA ALA A 55 -2.37 9.79 1.55
C ALA A 55 -1.71 10.25 0.25
N LYS A 56 -1.65 11.57 0.06
CA LYS A 56 -1.31 12.20 -1.21
C LYS A 56 0.14 11.86 -1.51
N ILE A 57 0.35 10.76 -2.24
CA ILE A 57 1.67 10.32 -2.64
C ILE A 57 2.33 11.49 -3.37
N PRO A 58 3.48 11.99 -2.90
CA PRO A 58 4.09 13.17 -3.48
C PRO A 58 4.41 12.91 -4.96
N SER A 59 3.94 13.77 -5.84
CA SER A 59 4.38 13.78 -7.23
C SER A 59 5.76 14.44 -7.33
N ILE A 60 6.51 14.06 -8.36
CA ILE A 60 7.77 14.71 -8.75
C ILE A 60 7.64 15.27 -10.16
N THR A 61 8.24 16.42 -10.41
CA THR A 61 8.34 16.98 -11.78
C THR A 61 9.40 16.25 -12.60
N LEU A 62 9.33 16.35 -13.93
CA LEU A 62 10.31 15.76 -14.82
C LEU A 62 11.75 16.27 -14.53
N SER A 63 11.91 17.58 -14.31
CA SER A 63 13.21 18.19 -14.02
C SER A 63 13.78 17.69 -12.68
N GLU A 64 12.96 17.61 -11.63
CA GLU A 64 13.41 17.10 -10.34
C GLU A 64 13.80 15.62 -10.42
N ALA A 65 13.05 14.82 -11.19
CA ALA A 65 13.37 13.40 -11.41
C ALA A 65 14.72 13.27 -12.13
N TYR A 66 14.96 14.11 -13.13
CA TYR A 66 16.24 14.15 -13.85
C TYR A 66 17.40 14.63 -12.96
N ASP A 67 17.18 15.62 -12.10
CA ASP A 67 18.18 16.06 -11.13
C ASP A 67 18.58 14.95 -10.16
N LEU A 68 17.62 14.15 -9.69
CA LEU A 68 17.90 13.00 -8.83
C LEU A 68 18.67 11.90 -9.59
N TYR A 69 18.36 11.72 -10.87
CA TYR A 69 19.09 10.81 -11.76
C TYR A 69 20.55 11.22 -11.90
N LEU A 70 20.82 12.49 -12.23
CA LEU A 70 22.18 13.03 -12.35
C LEU A 70 22.98 12.89 -11.05
N LYS A 71 22.31 13.04 -9.90
CA LYS A 71 22.91 12.87 -8.57
C LYS A 71 23.07 11.41 -8.12
N LYS A 72 22.60 10.44 -8.91
CA LYS A 72 22.57 9.00 -8.56
C LYS A 72 21.87 8.73 -7.22
N LYS A 73 20.78 9.46 -6.97
CA LYS A 73 19.98 9.38 -5.72
C LYS A 73 18.59 8.78 -5.91
N VAL A 74 18.25 8.38 -7.13
CA VAL A 74 16.94 7.80 -7.48
C VAL A 74 17.07 6.36 -7.92
N ILE A 75 16.05 5.57 -7.57
CA ILE A 75 15.74 4.30 -8.20
C ILE A 75 14.40 4.45 -8.90
N PHE A 76 14.39 4.30 -10.22
CA PHE A 76 13.17 4.34 -11.00
C PHE A 76 12.48 2.98 -10.96
N ILE A 77 11.18 2.99 -10.71
CA ILE A 77 10.33 1.80 -10.72
C ILE A 77 9.34 1.94 -11.87
N ASP A 78 9.48 1.07 -12.87
CA ASP A 78 8.56 1.02 -14.01
C ASP A 78 7.39 0.09 -13.67
N ALA A 79 6.20 0.66 -13.58
CA ALA A 79 4.97 -0.06 -13.26
C ALA A 79 4.26 -0.65 -14.49
N ARG A 80 4.83 -0.48 -15.70
CA ARG A 80 4.24 -1.02 -16.93
C ARG A 80 4.44 -2.53 -17.01
N ASP A 81 3.77 -3.15 -17.97
CA ASP A 81 3.97 -4.56 -18.27
C ASP A 81 5.41 -4.86 -18.75
N PRO A 82 5.91 -6.09 -18.56
CA PRO A 82 7.28 -6.45 -18.93
C PRO A 82 7.61 -6.24 -20.41
N TYR A 83 6.63 -6.40 -21.31
CA TYR A 83 6.86 -6.21 -22.74
C TYR A 83 7.15 -4.72 -23.05
N SER A 84 6.33 -3.82 -22.52
CA SER A 84 6.56 -2.37 -22.62
C SER A 84 7.89 -1.93 -21.99
N PHE A 85 8.29 -2.56 -20.89
CA PHE A 85 9.59 -2.31 -20.26
C PHE A 85 10.75 -2.76 -21.16
N GLU A 86 10.67 -3.98 -21.70
CA GLU A 86 11.72 -4.56 -22.55
C GLU A 86 11.96 -3.74 -23.83
N GLU A 87 10.90 -3.22 -24.43
CA GLU A 87 10.98 -2.35 -25.62
C GLU A 87 11.68 -1.01 -25.36
N GLY A 88 11.61 -0.53 -24.11
CA GLY A 88 12.34 0.65 -23.66
C GLY A 88 11.87 1.16 -22.31
N HIS A 89 12.81 1.55 -21.45
CA HIS A 89 12.54 2.07 -20.10
C HIS A 89 13.57 3.14 -19.70
N ILE A 90 13.30 3.87 -18.62
CA ILE A 90 14.27 4.80 -18.03
C ILE A 90 15.52 4.01 -17.62
N VAL A 91 16.72 4.49 -17.96
CA VAL A 91 17.96 3.78 -17.63
C VAL A 91 18.02 3.40 -16.14
N ASP A 92 18.48 2.18 -15.88
CA ASP A 92 18.58 1.59 -14.52
C ASP A 92 17.25 1.44 -13.76
N ALA A 93 16.10 1.60 -14.43
CA ALA A 93 14.81 1.26 -13.84
C ALA A 93 14.68 -0.23 -13.55
N ILE A 94 13.83 -0.56 -12.57
CA ILE A 94 13.43 -1.92 -12.22
C ILE A 94 11.95 -2.06 -12.59
N ASN A 95 11.59 -3.12 -13.31
CA ASN A 95 10.19 -3.40 -13.60
C ASN A 95 9.51 -4.05 -12.40
N ILE A 96 8.51 -3.38 -11.82
CA ILE A 96 7.74 -3.91 -10.69
C ILE A 96 6.29 -3.51 -10.88
N TYR A 97 5.45 -4.50 -11.18
CA TYR A 97 3.99 -4.33 -11.21
C TYR A 97 3.44 -4.19 -9.77
N PRO A 98 2.31 -3.51 -9.53
CA PRO A 98 1.75 -3.33 -8.19
C PRO A 98 1.67 -4.61 -7.34
N ASP A 99 1.28 -5.73 -7.97
CA ASP A 99 1.11 -7.02 -7.29
C ASP A 99 2.45 -7.68 -6.92
N ASP A 100 3.51 -7.38 -7.66
CA ASP A 100 4.83 -7.99 -7.50
C ASP A 100 5.69 -7.28 -6.45
N VAL A 101 5.27 -6.11 -5.95
CA VAL A 101 6.05 -5.31 -4.97
C VAL A 101 6.49 -6.13 -3.75
N SER A 102 5.66 -7.09 -3.33
CA SER A 102 5.98 -7.99 -2.22
C SER A 102 7.29 -8.78 -2.43
N LEU A 103 7.57 -9.19 -3.67
CA LEU A 103 8.76 -9.96 -4.04
C LEU A 103 10.05 -9.15 -3.95
N HIS A 104 9.96 -7.82 -4.13
CA HIS A 104 11.11 -6.92 -4.16
C HIS A 104 11.34 -6.17 -2.85
N THR A 105 10.37 -6.19 -1.94
CA THR A 105 10.32 -5.32 -0.75
C THR A 105 11.60 -5.35 0.08
N GLN A 106 12.18 -6.53 0.32
CA GLN A 106 13.36 -6.65 1.17
C GLN A 106 14.58 -5.94 0.56
N ASN A 107 14.80 -6.12 -0.75
CA ASN A 107 15.89 -5.47 -1.47
C ASN A 107 15.69 -3.95 -1.54
N LEU A 108 14.45 -3.51 -1.76
CA LEU A 108 14.13 -2.09 -1.82
C LEU A 108 14.29 -1.41 -0.46
N LYS A 109 13.97 -2.08 0.66
CA LYS A 109 14.22 -1.55 2.01
C LYS A 109 15.71 -1.28 2.27
N VAL A 110 16.59 -2.17 1.82
CA VAL A 110 18.04 -1.96 1.94
C VAL A 110 18.46 -0.68 1.19
N LYS A 111 17.94 -0.47 -0.02
CA LYS A 111 18.18 0.75 -0.79
C LYS A 111 17.57 1.99 -0.14
N ALA A 112 16.37 1.88 0.44
CA ALA A 112 15.74 2.97 1.19
C ALA A 112 16.62 3.41 2.37
N ASN A 113 17.17 2.46 3.13
CA ASN A 113 18.08 2.73 4.25
C ASN A 113 19.41 3.35 3.83
N GLN A 114 19.82 3.18 2.56
CA GLN A 114 20.98 3.84 1.96
C GLN A 114 20.67 5.27 1.50
N GLY A 115 19.43 5.74 1.68
CA GLY A 115 18.99 7.10 1.34
C GLY A 115 18.59 7.27 -0.13
N PHE A 116 18.26 6.18 -0.84
CA PHE A 116 17.68 6.28 -2.18
C PHE A 116 16.22 6.76 -2.12
N ILE A 117 15.85 7.54 -3.13
CA ILE A 117 14.47 7.96 -3.39
C ILE A 117 13.89 7.07 -4.48
N PHE A 118 12.70 6.55 -4.27
CA PHE A 118 12.01 5.74 -5.28
C PHE A 118 11.08 6.64 -6.09
N VAL A 119 11.16 6.54 -7.40
CA VAL A 119 10.25 7.24 -8.31
C VAL A 119 9.53 6.21 -9.15
N THR A 120 8.24 6.03 -8.92
CA THR A 120 7.41 5.17 -9.76
C THR A 120 6.91 5.93 -10.98
N TYR A 121 6.81 5.25 -12.10
CA TYR A 121 6.22 5.80 -13.32
C TYR A 121 5.45 4.73 -14.11
N CYS A 122 4.60 5.21 -15.01
CA CYS A 122 3.83 4.43 -15.96
C CYS A 122 3.78 5.21 -17.29
N ASP A 123 3.08 4.68 -18.29
CA ASP A 123 2.75 5.40 -19.51
C ASP A 123 1.40 6.13 -19.40
N GLY A 124 1.36 7.40 -19.78
CA GLY A 124 0.13 8.19 -19.81
C GLY A 124 -0.20 8.96 -18.52
N PRO A 125 -0.88 10.12 -18.65
CA PRO A 125 -1.24 10.97 -17.51
C PRO A 125 -2.35 10.39 -16.62
N GLN A 126 -3.15 9.47 -17.15
CA GLN A 126 -4.27 8.83 -16.45
C GLN A 126 -3.96 7.39 -16.01
N CYS A 127 -2.74 6.89 -16.23
CA CYS A 127 -2.40 5.54 -15.78
C CYS A 127 -2.35 5.48 -14.24
N PRO A 128 -3.09 4.54 -13.62
CA PRO A 128 -3.10 4.41 -12.17
C PRO A 128 -1.90 3.62 -11.62
N LEU A 129 -1.25 2.78 -12.45
CA LEU A 129 -0.27 1.79 -12.01
C LEU A 129 0.92 2.38 -11.25
N SER A 130 1.39 3.57 -11.63
CA SER A 130 2.48 4.24 -10.91
C SER A 130 2.09 4.64 -9.48
N LYS A 131 0.84 5.08 -9.28
CA LYS A 131 0.29 5.41 -7.97
C LYS A 131 0.01 4.16 -7.14
N GLU A 132 -0.54 3.11 -7.76
CA GLU A 132 -0.80 1.83 -7.11
C GLU A 132 0.50 1.17 -6.65
N THR A 133 1.52 1.15 -7.50
CA THR A 133 2.86 0.66 -7.15
C THR A 133 3.46 1.48 -6.01
N ALA A 134 3.34 2.81 -6.07
CA ALA A 134 3.85 3.67 -5.00
C ALA A 134 3.14 3.42 -3.67
N HIS A 135 1.82 3.23 -3.70
CA HIS A 135 1.04 2.89 -2.52
C HIS A 135 1.46 1.53 -1.95
N ALA A 136 1.62 0.52 -2.80
CA ALA A 136 2.08 -0.81 -2.41
C ALA A 136 3.48 -0.81 -1.79
N LEU A 137 4.38 0.07 -2.25
CA LEU A 137 5.71 0.29 -1.65
C LEU A 137 5.61 0.93 -0.26
N ILE A 138 4.78 1.98 -0.13
CA ILE A 138 4.58 2.71 1.14
C ILE A 138 3.97 1.79 2.21
N LEU A 139 2.93 1.04 1.87
CA LEU A 139 2.29 0.07 2.78
C LEU A 139 3.27 -0.98 3.31
N ARG A 140 4.35 -1.25 2.57
CA ARG A 140 5.39 -2.20 2.96
C ARG A 140 6.57 -1.56 3.67
N GLY A 141 6.50 -0.27 4.01
CA GLY A 141 7.48 0.45 4.81
C GLY A 141 8.58 1.14 4.01
N ILE A 142 8.40 1.36 2.70
CA ILE A 142 9.29 2.19 1.89
C ILE A 142 8.73 3.61 1.88
N ALA A 143 9.27 4.49 2.73
CA ALA A 143 8.68 5.81 2.96
C ALA A 143 9.00 6.86 1.89
N THR A 144 10.15 6.76 1.21
CA THR A 144 10.66 7.76 0.27
C THR A 144 10.22 7.49 -1.17
N VAL A 145 8.91 7.45 -1.40
CA VAL A 145 8.33 7.16 -2.72
C VAL A 145 7.66 8.40 -3.31
N LYS A 146 7.96 8.69 -4.57
CA LYS A 146 7.33 9.75 -5.37
C LYS A 146 6.77 9.19 -6.68
N VAL A 147 5.79 9.87 -7.27
CA VAL A 147 5.19 9.48 -8.55
C VAL A 147 5.58 10.47 -9.65
N LEU A 148 6.19 9.98 -10.72
CA LEU A 148 6.36 10.75 -11.96
C LEU A 148 5.16 10.47 -12.88
N VAL A 149 4.21 11.39 -12.88
CA VAL A 149 2.98 11.30 -13.68
C VAL A 149 3.33 11.39 -15.16
N ASN A 150 2.74 10.51 -15.99
CA ASN A 150 3.08 10.39 -17.42
C ASN A 150 4.58 10.16 -17.66
N GLY A 151 5.25 9.44 -16.74
CA GLY A 151 6.71 9.48 -16.66
C GLY A 151 7.42 8.89 -17.87
N TRP A 152 6.93 7.79 -18.46
CA TRP A 152 7.58 7.21 -19.64
C TRP A 152 7.56 8.19 -20.82
N GLY A 153 6.37 8.67 -21.20
CA GLY A 153 6.22 9.61 -22.32
C GLY A 153 6.98 10.92 -22.11
N LEU A 154 6.94 11.50 -20.90
CA LEU A 154 7.69 12.72 -20.61
C LEU A 154 9.20 12.52 -20.68
N TRP A 155 9.71 11.41 -20.15
CA TRP A 155 11.14 11.10 -20.16
C TRP A 155 11.66 10.87 -21.58
N LEU A 156 10.91 10.10 -22.37
CA LEU A 156 11.25 9.82 -23.76
C LEU A 156 11.24 11.10 -24.61
N ASN A 157 10.20 11.93 -24.49
CA ASN A 157 10.09 13.17 -25.26
C ASN A 157 11.16 14.21 -24.90
N ALA A 158 11.69 14.18 -23.68
CA ALA A 158 12.79 15.03 -23.25
C ALA A 158 14.17 14.55 -23.74
N GLY A 159 14.25 13.39 -24.40
CA GLY A 159 15.52 12.82 -24.86
C GLY A 159 16.43 12.37 -23.73
N TYR A 160 15.87 12.06 -22.56
CA TYR A 160 16.65 11.61 -21.41
C TYR A 160 17.11 10.14 -21.57
N PRO A 161 18.13 9.70 -20.81
CA PRO A 161 18.73 8.39 -21.01
C PRO A 161 17.74 7.23 -20.82
N VAL A 162 17.71 6.31 -21.78
CA VAL A 162 16.85 5.12 -21.79
C VAL A 162 17.67 3.85 -21.97
N SER A 163 17.08 2.70 -21.66
CA SER A 163 17.64 1.36 -21.87
C SER A 163 16.59 0.42 -22.44
N LYS A 164 17.03 -0.73 -22.96
CA LYS A 164 16.17 -1.80 -23.49
C LYS A 164 16.55 -3.14 -22.87
N GLY A 165 15.64 -4.11 -22.91
CA GLY A 165 15.82 -5.45 -22.38
C GLY A 165 15.33 -5.63 -20.95
N LYS A 166 15.67 -6.77 -20.35
CA LYS A 166 15.17 -7.21 -19.03
C LYS A 166 16.06 -6.68 -17.90
N LYS A 167 15.46 -6.25 -16.80
CA LYS A 167 16.18 -5.89 -15.57
C LYS A 167 15.32 -6.05 -14.32
#